data_AF-A0A943K0X9-F1
#
_entry.id   AF-A0A943K0X9-F1
#
_cell.length_a   1.000
_cell.length_b   1.000
_cell.length_c   1.000
_cell.angle_alpha   90.00
_cell.angle_beta   90.00
_cell.angle_gamma   90.00
#
_symmetry.space_group_name_H-M   'P 1'
#
loop_
_entity.id
_entity.type
_entity.pdbx_description
1 polymer ?
#
loop_
_entity_poly.entity_id
_entity_poly.type
_entity_poly.pdbx_seq_one_letter_code
_entity_poly.pdbx_strand_id
1 'polypeptide(L)'
;MDKEEIKRLISGNASLAGNPQEQNVQQTLMPQNERQMYNPQYDVKSIAEKDILTIQNLVEAGKIDSTQGQYLVNYVINKAYDMVKNNINRNQGYAFQPSFDGIKEFENEHQGFFNRDGRSDVLNYLKNSSYSLDKDEVSKISQMIENIERCAVERYLKQTAHEKTLNDENEIAKMRLRANAQNANFDDTQTRVFTREQIGKMSGAEFAKYEKAIMEQLRKGLIR
;
A
#
# COMPACT_ATOMS: atom_id res chain seq x y z
N MET A 1 34.36 17.59 -27.04
CA MET A 1 33.89 18.99 -27.13
C MET A 1 34.98 19.85 -26.54
N ASP A 2 35.55 20.74 -27.34
CA ASP A 2 36.86 21.35 -27.11
C ASP A 2 36.76 22.69 -26.35
N LYS A 3 37.79 23.04 -25.56
CA LYS A 3 37.81 24.23 -24.67
C LYS A 3 37.70 25.56 -25.43
N GLU A 4 38.01 25.56 -26.73
CA GLU A 4 37.99 26.75 -27.58
C GLU A 4 36.60 27.11 -28.13
N GLU A 5 35.63 26.18 -28.08
CA GLU A 5 34.26 26.44 -28.52
C GLU A 5 33.47 27.27 -27.47
N ILE A 6 33.81 27.11 -26.19
CA ILE A 6 33.19 27.82 -25.06
C ILE A 6 33.64 29.29 -24.98
N LYS A 7 34.87 29.58 -25.41
CA LYS A 7 35.45 30.94 -25.33
C LYS A 7 34.83 31.92 -26.34
N ARG A 8 34.33 31.41 -27.48
CA ARG A 8 33.71 32.22 -28.55
C ARG A 8 32.30 32.70 -28.22
N LEU A 9 31.59 32.04 -27.32
CA LEU A 9 30.25 32.47 -26.88
C LEU A 9 30.30 33.58 -25.83
N ILE A 10 31.48 33.86 -25.24
CA ILE A 10 31.64 34.77 -24.09
C ILE A 10 32.09 36.18 -24.51
N SER A 11 32.62 36.38 -25.73
CA SER A 11 33.24 37.67 -26.13
C SER A 11 32.36 38.60 -26.98
N GLY A 12 31.05 38.38 -27.08
CA GLY A 12 30.16 39.19 -27.92
C GLY A 12 29.34 40.22 -27.14
N ASN A 13 29.93 41.38 -26.83
CA ASN A 13 29.35 42.71 -27.09
C ASN A 13 30.12 43.86 -26.41
N ALA A 14 31.11 44.34 -27.17
CA ALA A 14 31.48 45.73 -27.46
C ALA A 14 31.24 46.87 -26.43
N SER A 15 32.38 47.47 -26.10
CA SER A 15 32.67 48.81 -25.55
C SER A 15 32.16 50.01 -26.38
N LEU A 16 32.17 51.21 -25.78
CA LEU A 16 32.64 52.55 -26.29
C LEU A 16 32.32 53.62 -25.21
N ALA A 17 33.26 54.13 -24.40
CA ALA A 17 34.29 55.17 -24.62
C ALA A 17 33.85 56.62 -24.21
N GLY A 18 34.65 57.29 -23.35
CA GLY A 18 34.68 58.78 -23.22
C GLY A 18 34.87 59.41 -21.80
N ASN A 19 36.06 59.95 -21.52
CA ASN A 19 36.59 60.69 -20.34
C ASN A 19 36.13 62.20 -20.26
N PRO A 20 36.64 63.11 -19.37
CA PRO A 20 36.89 63.11 -17.90
C PRO A 20 36.52 64.46 -17.16
N GLN A 21 36.79 64.53 -15.83
CA GLN A 21 36.98 65.69 -14.90
C GLN A 21 35.81 66.58 -14.42
N GLU A 22 35.62 66.68 -13.08
CA GLU A 22 35.83 67.88 -12.21
C GLU A 22 35.02 67.84 -10.90
N GLN A 23 35.62 68.36 -9.82
CA GLN A 23 35.08 68.48 -8.46
C GLN A 23 34.27 69.78 -8.31
N ASN A 24 33.08 69.76 -7.69
CA ASN A 24 32.69 70.81 -6.73
C ASN A 24 31.52 70.39 -5.82
N VAL A 25 31.53 70.96 -4.62
CA VAL A 25 30.65 70.69 -3.49
C VAL A 25 29.55 71.75 -3.47
N GLN A 26 28.27 71.37 -3.45
CA GLN A 26 27.21 72.22 -2.89
C GLN A 26 25.97 71.42 -2.52
N GLN A 27 25.53 71.65 -1.28
CA GLN A 27 24.43 71.00 -0.59
C GLN A 27 23.15 71.79 -0.92
N THR A 28 22.25 71.23 -1.73
CA THR A 28 20.91 71.83 -1.94
C THR A 28 19.86 70.74 -2.17
N LEU A 29 18.95 70.68 -1.19
CA LEU A 29 17.52 70.32 -1.25
C LEU A 29 17.05 69.25 -2.27
N MET A 30 16.47 68.20 -1.69
CA MET A 30 15.86 67.03 -2.34
C MET A 30 14.88 67.36 -3.47
N PRO A 31 14.89 66.55 -4.54
CA PRO A 31 13.64 66.00 -5.08
C PRO A 31 13.59 64.48 -4.90
N GLN A 32 12.50 63.99 -4.31
CA GLN A 32 12.14 62.58 -4.35
C GLN A 32 11.94 62.17 -5.81
N ASN A 33 12.77 61.25 -6.32
CA ASN A 33 12.34 60.24 -7.30
C ASN A 33 13.38 59.12 -7.43
N GLU A 34 12.89 57.90 -7.27
CA GLU A 34 13.39 56.65 -7.87
C GLU A 34 14.83 56.22 -7.52
N ARG A 35 15.03 55.75 -6.29
CA ARG A 35 16.00 54.66 -6.09
C ARG A 35 15.41 53.38 -6.68
N GLN A 36 15.69 53.15 -7.96
CA GLN A 36 15.56 51.84 -8.58
C GLN A 36 16.43 50.87 -7.77
N MET A 37 15.75 49.97 -7.06
CA MET A 37 16.34 48.85 -6.34
C MET A 37 17.12 48.01 -7.35
N TYR A 38 18.44 48.02 -7.24
CA TYR A 38 19.31 47.04 -7.88
C TYR A 38 18.84 45.65 -7.44
N ASN A 39 18.12 44.95 -8.32
CA ASN A 39 17.66 43.59 -8.11
C ASN A 39 18.77 42.69 -8.68
N PRO A 40 19.68 42.12 -7.87
CA PRO A 40 20.64 41.16 -8.39
C PRO A 40 19.83 40.00 -8.96
N GLN A 41 19.85 39.87 -10.28
CA GLN A 41 19.27 38.73 -10.97
C GLN A 41 20.13 37.53 -10.58
N TYR A 42 19.69 36.78 -9.57
CA TYR A 42 20.36 35.56 -9.14
C TYR A 42 20.48 34.64 -10.35
N ASP A 43 21.70 34.40 -10.83
CA ASP A 43 21.95 33.44 -11.90
C ASP A 43 21.79 32.03 -11.35
N VAL A 44 20.56 31.54 -11.38
CA VAL A 44 20.15 30.23 -10.87
C VAL A 44 21.00 29.11 -11.48
N LYS A 45 21.46 29.28 -12.72
CA LYS A 45 22.33 28.32 -13.41
C LYS A 45 23.69 28.20 -12.71
N SER A 46 24.34 29.32 -12.40
CA SER A 46 25.62 29.32 -11.69
C SER A 46 25.55 28.70 -10.30
N ILE A 47 24.43 28.90 -9.60
CA ILE A 47 24.20 28.34 -8.25
C ILE A 47 24.06 26.83 -8.35
N ALA A 48 23.24 26.34 -9.27
CA ALA A 48 23.02 24.91 -9.48
C ALA A 48 24.32 24.19 -9.90
N GLU A 49 25.11 24.79 -10.80
CA GLU A 49 26.39 24.24 -11.23
C GLU A 49 27.38 24.11 -10.07
N LYS A 50 27.46 25.13 -9.20
CA LYS A 50 28.33 25.10 -8.02
C LYS A 50 27.91 24.01 -7.03
N ASP A 51 26.62 23.86 -6.78
CA ASP A 51 26.10 22.89 -5.83
C ASP A 51 26.30 21.46 -6.35
N ILE A 52 26.09 21.21 -7.65
CA ILE A 52 26.36 19.91 -8.29
C ILE A 52 27.84 19.54 -8.18
N LEU A 53 28.76 20.47 -8.46
CA LEU A 53 30.20 20.24 -8.31
C LEU A 53 30.58 19.93 -6.86
N THR A 54 29.93 20.59 -5.90
CA THR A 54 30.16 20.32 -4.48
C THR A 54 29.72 18.90 -4.11
N ILE A 55 28.57 18.46 -4.61
CA ILE A 55 28.07 17.10 -4.40
C ILE A 55 29.00 16.06 -5.03
N GLN A 56 29.48 16.30 -6.26
CA GLN A 56 30.44 15.43 -6.93
C GLN A 56 31.73 15.27 -6.11
N ASN A 57 32.27 16.38 -5.59
CA ASN A 57 33.45 16.34 -4.73
C ASN A 57 33.21 15.55 -3.43
N LEU A 58 32.00 15.58 -2.87
CA LEU A 58 31.67 14.82 -1.66
C LEU A 58 31.57 13.31 -1.93
N VAL A 59 31.07 12.92 -3.11
CA VAL A 59 31.04 11.52 -3.57
C VAL A 59 32.47 11.03 -3.82
N GLU A 60 33.27 11.82 -4.54
CA GLU A 60 34.67 11.48 -4.85
C GLU A 60 35.56 11.40 -3.60
N ALA A 61 35.30 12.27 -2.61
CA ALA A 61 35.98 12.23 -1.32
C ALA A 61 35.48 11.12 -0.39
N GLY A 62 34.50 10.31 -0.82
CA GLY A 62 33.90 9.23 -0.03
C GLY A 62 33.17 9.70 1.22
N LYS A 63 32.77 10.98 1.28
CA LYS A 63 32.02 11.57 2.41
C LYS A 63 30.54 11.20 2.38
N ILE A 64 30.03 10.91 1.19
CA ILE A 64 28.69 10.40 0.91
C ILE A 64 28.80 9.30 -0.14
N ASP A 65 27.85 8.37 -0.15
CA ASP A 65 27.82 7.34 -1.19
C ASP A 65 27.23 7.86 -2.52
N SER A 66 27.38 7.08 -3.59
CA SER A 66 26.94 7.44 -4.94
C SER A 66 25.42 7.65 -5.03
N THR A 67 24.64 6.86 -4.27
CA THR A 67 23.18 6.96 -4.24
C THR A 67 22.76 8.25 -3.53
N GLN A 68 23.36 8.57 -2.39
CA GLN A 68 23.18 9.86 -1.70
C GLN A 68 23.57 11.04 -2.60
N GLY A 69 24.67 10.93 -3.34
CA GLY A 69 25.10 11.93 -4.31
C GLY A 69 24.07 12.19 -5.41
N GLN A 70 23.52 11.12 -6.01
CA GLN A 70 22.51 11.26 -7.05
C GLN A 70 21.21 11.91 -6.54
N TYR A 71 20.79 11.60 -5.31
CA TYR A 71 19.64 12.26 -4.69
C TYR A 71 19.85 13.76 -4.51
N LEU A 72 21.03 14.17 -4.06
CA LEU A 72 21.36 15.58 -3.88
C LEU A 72 21.46 16.32 -5.23
N VAL A 73 22.00 15.69 -6.27
CA VAL A 73 22.04 16.29 -7.62
C VAL A 73 20.61 16.52 -8.14
N ASN A 74 19.73 15.53 -7.99
CA ASN A 74 18.33 15.67 -8.39
C ASN A 74 17.62 16.79 -7.59
N TYR A 75 17.93 16.94 -6.30
CA TYR A 75 17.43 18.03 -5.47
C TYR A 75 17.85 19.41 -6.02
N VAL A 76 19.13 19.58 -6.36
CA VAL A 76 19.64 20.85 -6.90
C VAL A 76 18.97 21.21 -8.23
N ILE A 77 18.78 20.23 -9.11
CA ILE A 77 18.15 20.42 -10.42
C ILE A 77 16.69 20.87 -10.26
N ASN A 78 15.92 20.18 -9.42
CA ASN A 78 14.51 20.51 -9.17
C ASN A 78 14.37 21.91 -8.55
N LYS A 79 15.25 22.23 -7.60
CA LYS A 79 15.29 23.56 -6.96
C LYS A 79 15.62 24.66 -7.96
N ALA A 80 16.59 24.44 -8.85
CA ALA A 80 16.93 25.38 -9.91
C ALA A 80 15.75 25.61 -10.87
N TYR A 81 15.06 24.54 -11.26
CA TYR A 81 13.86 24.62 -12.08
C TYR A 81 12.77 25.45 -11.40
N ASP A 82 12.51 25.22 -10.11
CA ASP A 82 11.53 25.98 -9.33
C ASP A 82 11.92 27.45 -9.16
N MET A 83 13.21 27.76 -8.97
CA MET A 83 13.68 29.15 -8.87
C MET A 83 13.51 29.92 -10.19
N VAL A 84 13.65 29.24 -11.34
CA VAL A 84 13.37 29.83 -12.66
C VAL A 84 11.86 29.99 -12.87
N LYS A 85 11.06 28.96 -12.53
CA LYS A 85 9.60 28.97 -12.64
C LYS A 85 8.94 30.03 -11.76
N ASN A 86 9.42 30.20 -10.53
CA ASN A 86 8.90 31.17 -9.56
C ASN A 86 9.39 32.61 -9.84
N ASN A 87 10.48 32.80 -10.58
CA ASN A 87 10.87 34.13 -11.06
C ASN A 87 9.87 34.72 -12.08
N ILE A 88 9.07 33.88 -12.74
CA ILE A 88 8.01 34.32 -13.67
C ILE A 88 6.75 34.78 -12.90
N ASN A 89 6.56 34.37 -11.65
CA ASN A 89 5.39 34.68 -10.82
C ASN A 89 5.81 35.26 -9.45
N ARG A 90 6.44 36.44 -9.43
CA ARG A 90 6.80 37.11 -8.17
C ARG A 90 5.58 37.79 -7.53
N ASN A 91 4.87 37.08 -6.66
CA ASN A 91 4.34 37.67 -5.43
C ASN A 91 3.93 36.57 -4.44
N GLN A 92 4.88 36.12 -3.63
CA GLN A 92 4.73 35.89 -2.18
C GLN A 92 5.99 35.18 -1.65
N GLY A 93 6.60 35.81 -0.65
CA GLY A 93 7.70 35.22 0.11
C GLY A 93 7.16 34.12 1.00
N TYR A 94 7.50 32.87 0.68
CA TYR A 94 7.47 31.77 1.62
C TYR A 94 8.88 31.20 1.72
N ALA A 95 9.40 31.13 2.95
CA ALA A 95 10.61 30.38 3.23
C ALA A 95 10.36 28.91 2.87
N PHE A 96 11.15 28.37 1.95
CA PHE A 96 11.06 26.99 1.49
C PHE A 96 11.62 26.04 2.56
N GLN A 97 10.76 25.24 3.20
CA GLN A 97 11.15 23.99 3.84
C GLN A 97 11.24 22.88 2.77
N PRO A 98 12.23 21.99 2.81
CA PRO A 98 12.35 20.90 1.85
C PRO A 98 11.15 19.97 1.94
N SER A 99 10.34 19.89 0.88
CA SER A 99 9.30 18.86 0.77
C SER A 99 9.96 17.54 0.38
N PHE A 100 10.31 16.71 1.38
CA PHE A 100 10.62 15.31 1.17
C PHE A 100 9.31 14.59 0.84
N ASP A 101 9.15 14.15 -0.41
CA ASP A 101 8.03 13.28 -0.80
C ASP A 101 8.44 11.83 -0.52
N GLY A 102 8.29 11.40 0.74
CA GLY A 102 8.67 10.04 1.18
C GLY A 102 7.93 8.93 0.44
N ILE A 103 6.76 9.24 -0.15
CA ILE A 103 6.00 8.32 -1.00
C ILE A 103 6.76 8.06 -2.30
N LYS A 104 7.28 9.11 -2.96
CA LYS A 104 8.11 8.94 -4.17
C LYS A 104 9.41 8.21 -3.89
N GLU A 105 10.04 8.51 -2.76
CA GLU A 105 11.29 7.85 -2.37
C GLU A 105 11.07 6.35 -2.15
N PHE A 106 10.00 5.98 -1.45
CA PHE A 106 9.62 4.59 -1.25
C PHE A 106 9.30 3.87 -2.58
N GLU A 107 8.51 4.50 -3.46
CA GLU A 107 8.11 3.91 -4.75
C GLU A 107 9.30 3.67 -5.69
N ASN A 108 10.35 4.48 -5.60
CA ASN A 108 11.58 4.25 -6.37
C ASN A 108 12.28 2.94 -5.99
N GLU A 109 12.23 2.55 -4.71
CA GLU A 109 12.83 1.31 -4.20
C GLU A 109 11.88 0.11 -4.30
N HIS A 110 10.57 0.36 -4.19
CA HIS A 110 9.53 -0.67 -4.14
C HIS A 110 8.54 -0.47 -5.29
N GLN A 111 9.05 -0.51 -6.51
CA GLN A 111 8.27 -0.23 -7.72
C GLN A 111 7.02 -1.10 -7.79
N GLY A 112 5.87 -0.45 -7.95
CA GLY A 112 4.58 -1.12 -8.08
C GLY A 112 4.04 -1.69 -6.78
N PHE A 113 4.61 -1.35 -5.61
CA PHE A 113 4.08 -1.76 -4.33
C PHE A 113 2.61 -1.33 -4.17
N PHE A 114 2.30 -0.08 -4.53
CA PHE A 114 0.94 0.47 -4.47
C PHE A 114 0.10 0.20 -5.73
N ASN A 115 0.67 -0.41 -6.77
CA ASN A 115 -0.02 -0.75 -8.03
C ASN A 115 -0.77 -2.09 -7.94
N ARG A 116 -1.33 -2.39 -6.76
CA ARG A 116 -2.12 -3.59 -6.49
C ARG A 116 -3.49 -3.20 -5.94
N ASP A 117 -4.46 -4.06 -6.16
CA ASP A 117 -5.82 -3.89 -5.65
C ASP A 117 -5.82 -3.65 -4.14
N GLY A 118 -6.55 -2.63 -3.70
CA GLY A 118 -6.62 -2.18 -2.31
C GLY A 118 -5.44 -1.29 -1.85
N ARG A 119 -4.24 -1.47 -2.39
CA ARG A 119 -3.07 -0.63 -2.04
C ARG A 119 -3.10 0.74 -2.74
N SER A 120 -3.69 0.81 -3.94
CA SER A 120 -3.89 2.07 -4.66
C SER A 120 -4.78 3.05 -3.90
N ASP A 121 -5.79 2.56 -3.18
CA ASP A 121 -6.65 3.36 -2.31
C ASP A 121 -5.88 3.92 -1.12
N VAL A 122 -4.97 3.13 -0.55
CA VAL A 122 -4.08 3.62 0.50
C VAL A 122 -3.18 4.71 -0.04
N LEU A 123 -2.57 4.53 -1.22
CA LEU A 123 -1.77 5.58 -1.85
C LEU A 123 -2.56 6.87 -2.07
N ASN A 124 -3.81 6.77 -2.53
CA ASN A 124 -4.69 7.91 -2.70
C ASN A 124 -5.00 8.60 -1.36
N TYR A 125 -5.23 7.82 -0.30
CA TYR A 125 -5.43 8.36 1.04
C TYR A 125 -4.18 9.12 1.54
N LEU A 126 -2.99 8.53 1.39
CA LEU A 126 -1.73 9.15 1.84
C LEU A 126 -1.43 10.43 1.07
N LYS A 127 -1.66 10.45 -0.26
CA LYS A 127 -1.49 11.65 -1.10
C LYS A 127 -2.43 12.80 -0.74
N ASN A 128 -3.62 12.49 -0.25
CA ASN A 128 -4.61 13.47 0.17
C ASN A 128 -4.50 13.83 1.65
N SER A 129 -3.56 13.22 2.38
CA SER A 129 -3.35 13.52 3.80
C SER A 129 -2.72 14.90 3.97
N SER A 130 -3.07 15.59 5.06
CA SER A 130 -2.50 16.90 5.40
C SER A 130 -1.07 16.82 5.95
N TYR A 131 -0.49 15.63 6.03
CA TYR A 131 0.81 15.36 6.64
C TYR A 131 1.83 14.95 5.58
N SER A 132 2.99 15.57 5.60
CA SER A 132 4.14 15.11 4.83
C SER A 132 4.71 13.86 5.50
N LEU A 133 4.65 12.73 4.81
CA LEU A 133 5.23 11.47 5.28
C LEU A 133 6.67 11.35 4.78
N ASP A 134 7.57 10.99 5.67
CA ASP A 134 8.91 10.55 5.30
C ASP A 134 8.90 9.09 4.82
N LYS A 135 10.03 8.64 4.27
CA LYS A 135 10.18 7.27 3.75
C LYS A 135 9.99 6.20 4.83
N ASP A 136 10.43 6.47 6.06
CA ASP A 136 10.37 5.49 7.15
C ASP A 136 8.93 5.23 7.57
N GLU A 137 8.11 6.27 7.65
CA GLU A 137 6.68 6.16 7.92
C GLU A 137 5.95 5.44 6.78
N VAL A 138 6.26 5.76 5.51
CA VAL A 138 5.70 5.02 4.36
C VAL A 138 6.12 3.55 4.42
N SER A 139 7.36 3.25 4.80
CA SER A 139 7.85 1.88 4.95
C SER A 139 7.10 1.11 6.04
N LYS A 140 6.87 1.73 7.21
CA LYS A 140 6.06 1.12 8.29
C LYS A 140 4.62 0.86 7.86
N ILE A 141 4.00 1.81 7.17
CA ILE A 141 2.64 1.64 6.62
C ILE A 141 2.63 0.47 5.64
N SER A 142 3.59 0.41 4.71
CA SER A 142 3.74 -0.67 3.74
C SER A 142 3.90 -2.04 4.42
N GLN A 143 4.73 -2.14 5.46
CA GLN A 143 4.88 -3.37 6.26
C GLN A 143 3.56 -3.78 6.96
N MET A 144 2.82 -2.81 7.47
CA MET A 144 1.53 -3.08 8.11
C MET A 144 0.51 -3.63 7.11
N ILE A 145 0.46 -3.06 5.90
CA ILE A 145 -0.39 -3.55 4.80
C ILE A 145 -0.04 -5.01 4.47
N GLU A 146 1.24 -5.30 4.25
CA GLU A 146 1.69 -6.67 3.95
C GLU A 146 1.35 -7.66 5.07
N ASN A 147 1.50 -7.25 6.32
CA ASN A 147 1.14 -8.08 7.47
C ASN A 147 -0.38 -8.36 7.51
N ILE A 148 -1.22 -7.35 7.25
CA ILE A 148 -2.67 -7.50 7.20
C ILE A 148 -3.07 -8.46 6.08
N GLU A 149 -2.50 -8.29 4.89
CA GLU A 149 -2.74 -9.16 3.73
C GLU A 149 -2.32 -10.60 4.01
N ARG A 150 -1.11 -10.81 4.56
CA ARG A 150 -0.64 -12.14 4.95
C ARG A 150 -1.58 -12.79 5.96
N CYS A 151 -1.96 -12.06 7.01
CA CYS A 151 -2.90 -12.54 8.01
C CYS A 151 -4.30 -12.83 7.44
N ALA A 152 -4.75 -12.10 6.42
CA ALA A 152 -6.02 -12.35 5.75
C ALA A 152 -5.96 -13.65 4.94
N VAL A 153 -4.90 -13.85 4.16
CA VAL A 153 -4.66 -15.08 3.39
C VAL A 153 -4.56 -16.29 4.32
N GLU A 154 -3.78 -16.20 5.40
CA GLU A 154 -3.65 -17.29 6.37
C GLU A 154 -4.99 -17.65 7.02
N ARG A 155 -5.79 -16.65 7.40
CA ARG A 155 -7.14 -16.88 7.96
C ARG A 155 -8.04 -17.60 6.98
N TYR A 156 -8.04 -17.17 5.72
CA TYR A 156 -8.81 -17.81 4.66
C TYR A 156 -8.41 -19.28 4.46
N LEU A 157 -7.10 -19.55 4.32
CA LEU A 157 -6.60 -20.91 4.13
C LEU A 157 -6.93 -21.83 5.30
N LYS A 158 -6.79 -21.35 6.55
CA LYS A 158 -7.18 -22.11 7.75
C LYS A 158 -8.67 -22.42 7.77
N GLN A 159 -9.51 -21.44 7.42
CA GLN A 159 -10.96 -21.64 7.36
C GLN A 159 -11.35 -22.67 6.31
N THR A 160 -10.80 -22.57 5.09
CA THR A 160 -11.05 -23.54 4.01
C THR A 160 -10.59 -24.94 4.39
N ALA A 161 -9.43 -25.08 5.02
CA ALA A 161 -8.93 -26.37 5.49
C ALA A 161 -9.86 -26.96 6.56
N HIS A 162 -10.32 -26.16 7.52
CA HIS A 162 -11.24 -26.59 8.56
C HIS A 162 -12.60 -27.03 7.98
N GLU A 163 -13.15 -26.27 7.04
CA GLU A 163 -14.40 -26.61 6.35
C GLU A 163 -14.28 -27.93 5.58
N LYS A 164 -13.17 -28.14 4.88
CA LYS A 164 -12.88 -29.41 4.22
C LYS A 164 -12.85 -30.57 5.22
N THR A 165 -12.18 -30.40 6.37
CA THR A 165 -12.15 -31.43 7.43
C THR A 165 -13.54 -31.76 7.94
N LEU A 166 -14.37 -30.75 8.24
CA LEU A 166 -15.75 -30.97 8.68
C LEU A 166 -16.59 -31.72 7.64
N ASN A 167 -16.41 -31.39 6.36
CA ASN A 167 -17.12 -32.07 5.30
C ASN A 167 -16.67 -33.54 5.16
N ASP A 168 -15.36 -33.80 5.21
CA ASP A 168 -14.80 -35.15 5.16
C ASP A 168 -15.28 -35.98 6.36
N GLU A 169 -15.28 -35.42 7.57
CA GLU A 169 -15.81 -36.05 8.79
C GLU A 169 -17.32 -36.35 8.69
N ASN A 170 -18.09 -35.41 8.13
CA ASN A 170 -19.52 -35.60 7.91
C ASN A 170 -19.80 -36.73 6.91
N GLU A 171 -19.06 -36.81 5.81
CA GLU A 171 -19.20 -37.91 4.84
C GLU A 171 -18.81 -39.25 5.48
N ILE A 172 -17.74 -39.30 6.28
CA ILE A 172 -17.38 -40.50 7.06
C ILE A 172 -18.50 -40.88 8.03
N ALA A 173 -19.09 -39.91 8.73
CA ALA A 173 -20.19 -40.15 9.66
C ALA A 173 -21.43 -40.69 8.93
N LYS A 174 -21.79 -40.12 7.78
CA LYS A 174 -22.87 -40.63 6.92
C LYS A 174 -22.59 -42.05 6.45
N MET A 175 -21.37 -42.35 6.01
CA MET A 175 -20.97 -43.71 5.62
C MET A 175 -21.11 -44.69 6.79
N ARG A 176 -20.65 -44.31 7.98
CA ARG A 176 -20.80 -45.13 9.20
C ARG A 176 -22.26 -45.35 9.57
N LEU A 177 -23.10 -44.31 9.50
CA LEU A 177 -24.54 -44.43 9.75
C LEU A 177 -25.21 -45.37 8.72
N ARG A 178 -24.86 -45.25 7.43
CA ARG A 178 -25.35 -46.16 6.39
C ARG A 178 -24.91 -47.60 6.64
N ALA A 179 -23.63 -47.81 6.96
CA ALA A 179 -23.11 -49.13 7.28
C ALA A 179 -23.78 -49.73 8.53
N ASN A 180 -23.99 -48.93 9.58
CA ASN A 180 -24.70 -49.38 10.77
C ASN A 180 -26.19 -49.63 10.52
N ALA A 181 -26.85 -48.85 9.66
CA ALA A 181 -28.23 -49.09 9.27
C ALA A 181 -28.38 -50.37 8.42
N GLN A 182 -27.40 -50.68 7.56
CA GLN A 182 -27.38 -51.92 6.78
C GLN A 182 -27.03 -53.14 7.63
N ASN A 183 -26.14 -52.98 8.61
CA ASN A 183 -25.70 -54.06 9.51
C ASN A 183 -26.53 -54.16 10.79
N ALA A 184 -27.47 -53.24 11.02
CA ALA A 184 -28.47 -53.39 12.04
C ALA A 184 -29.36 -54.55 11.61
N ASN A 185 -29.05 -55.75 12.12
CA ASN A 185 -29.98 -56.86 12.19
C ASN A 185 -31.15 -56.40 13.07
N PHE A 186 -32.03 -55.59 12.48
CA PHE A 186 -33.28 -55.19 13.08
C PHE A 186 -34.15 -56.43 13.04
N ASP A 187 -34.10 -57.20 14.12
CA ASP A 187 -35.05 -58.28 14.31
C ASP A 187 -36.41 -57.63 14.62
N ASP A 188 -37.10 -57.23 13.54
CA ASP A 188 -38.44 -56.63 13.55
C ASP A 188 -39.44 -57.52 14.31
N THR A 189 -39.13 -58.82 14.46
CA THR A 189 -39.96 -59.76 15.23
C THR A 189 -39.90 -59.53 16.74
N GLN A 190 -38.80 -59.02 17.30
CA GLN A 190 -38.58 -58.89 18.75
C GLN A 190 -38.89 -57.48 19.28
N THR A 191 -38.76 -56.46 18.43
CA THR A 191 -38.85 -55.04 18.84
C THR A 191 -40.20 -54.38 18.50
N ARG A 192 -41.00 -55.02 17.63
CA ARG A 192 -42.29 -54.48 17.19
C ARG A 192 -43.39 -54.77 18.22
N VAL A 193 -44.05 -53.73 18.69
CA VAL A 193 -45.23 -53.85 19.57
C VAL A 193 -46.48 -54.06 18.71
N PHE A 194 -47.25 -55.10 19.02
CA PHE A 194 -48.47 -55.46 18.30
C PHE A 194 -49.70 -54.92 19.02
N THR A 195 -50.63 -54.29 18.29
CA THR A 195 -51.95 -53.94 18.85
C THR A 195 -52.98 -55.02 18.54
N ARG A 196 -54.07 -55.03 19.30
CA ARG A 196 -55.16 -56.01 19.13
C ARG A 196 -55.80 -55.93 17.75
N GLU A 197 -55.96 -54.72 17.22
CA GLU A 197 -56.51 -54.47 15.88
C GLU A 197 -55.56 -54.94 14.78
N GLN A 198 -54.24 -54.82 15.00
CA GLN A 198 -53.24 -55.31 14.05
C GLN A 198 -53.23 -56.84 14.03
N ILE A 199 -53.32 -57.48 15.19
CA ILE A 199 -53.43 -58.93 15.33
C ILE A 199 -54.70 -59.46 14.65
N GLY A 200 -55.83 -58.75 14.80
CA GLY A 200 -57.09 -59.12 14.15
C GLY A 200 -57.10 -58.96 12.63
N LYS A 201 -56.18 -58.16 12.06
CA LYS A 201 -56.08 -57.91 10.60
C LYS A 201 -54.99 -58.71 9.91
N MET A 202 -54.10 -59.38 10.65
CA MET A 202 -53.03 -60.20 10.07
C MET A 202 -53.55 -61.58 9.63
N SER A 203 -52.97 -62.09 8.55
CA SER A 203 -53.28 -63.43 8.06
C SER A 203 -52.75 -64.50 9.02
N GLY A 204 -53.29 -65.72 8.96
CA GLY A 204 -52.82 -66.83 9.81
C GLY A 204 -51.33 -67.15 9.65
N ALA A 205 -50.77 -66.97 8.45
CA ALA A 205 -49.35 -67.15 8.18
C ALA A 205 -48.50 -66.03 8.80
N GLU A 206 -48.99 -64.78 8.79
CA GLU A 206 -48.34 -63.66 9.47
C GLU A 206 -48.41 -63.80 10.99
N PHE A 207 -49.53 -64.27 11.53
CA PHE A 207 -49.68 -64.53 12.96
C PHE A 207 -48.67 -65.60 13.43
N ALA A 208 -48.57 -66.73 12.73
CA ALA A 208 -47.62 -67.80 13.07
C ALA A 208 -46.16 -67.31 13.08
N LYS A 209 -45.81 -66.36 12.19
CA LYS A 209 -44.47 -65.77 12.13
C LYS A 209 -44.15 -64.91 13.37
N TYR A 210 -45.14 -64.22 13.93
CA TYR A 210 -44.96 -63.30 15.07
C TYR A 210 -45.54 -63.83 16.40
N GLU A 211 -46.02 -65.08 16.43
CA GLU A 211 -46.77 -65.67 17.54
C GLU A 211 -46.04 -65.57 18.87
N LYS A 212 -44.75 -65.94 18.92
CA LYS A 212 -43.94 -65.86 20.15
C LYS A 212 -43.89 -64.43 20.71
N ALA A 213 -43.70 -63.43 19.85
CA ALA A 213 -43.60 -62.04 20.25
C ALA A 213 -44.95 -61.48 20.71
N ILE A 214 -46.03 -61.83 20.00
CA ILE A 214 -47.40 -61.44 20.35
C ILE A 214 -47.80 -62.03 21.71
N MET A 215 -47.56 -63.33 21.93
CA MET A 215 -47.87 -64.01 23.19
C MET A 215 -47.06 -63.47 24.36
N GLU A 216 -45.79 -63.12 24.13
CA GLU A 216 -44.97 -62.51 25.17
C GLU A 216 -45.46 -61.11 25.55
N GLN A 217 -45.92 -60.31 24.59
CA GLN A 217 -46.49 -58.98 24.86
C GLN A 217 -47.85 -59.06 25.54
N LEU A 218 -48.70 -60.04 25.19
CA LEU A 218 -49.92 -60.38 25.94
C LEU A 218 -49.60 -60.74 27.39
N ARG A 219 -48.61 -61.61 27.62
CA ARG A 219 -48.18 -62.02 28.97
C ARG A 219 -47.66 -60.84 29.81
N LYS A 220 -47.01 -59.86 29.18
CA LYS A 220 -46.50 -58.65 29.83
C LYS A 220 -47.56 -57.54 29.99
N GLY A 221 -48.79 -57.75 29.50
CA GLY A 221 -49.87 -56.74 29.56
C GLY A 221 -49.63 -55.52 28.66
N LEU A 222 -48.77 -55.65 27.65
CA LEU A 222 -48.45 -54.59 26.69
C LEU A 222 -49.52 -54.47 25.58
N ILE A 223 -50.33 -55.51 25.42
CA ILE A 223 -51.48 -55.56 24.51
C ILE A 223 -52.74 -55.49 25.38
N ARG A 224 -53.58 -54.48 25.17
CA ARG A 224 -54.84 -54.26 25.90
C ARG A 224 -56.05 -54.57 25.01
#